data_AF-A0A1B8V371-F1
#
_entry.id   AF-A0A1B8V371-F1
#
_cell.length_a   1.000
_cell.length_b   1.000
_cell.length_c   1.000
_cell.angle_alpha   90.00
_cell.angle_beta   90.00
_cell.angle_gamma   90.00
#
_symmetry.space_group_name_H-M   'P 1'
#
loop_
_entity.id
_entity.type
_entity.pdbx_description
1 polymer ?
#
loop_
_entity_poly.entity_id
_entity_poly.type
_entity_poly.pdbx_seq_one_letter_code
_entity_poly.pdbx_strand_id
1 'polypeptide(L)'
;MSRAWWLLLGLIGASLIPLALGGREMLDHVLAFPLDKLLIMFGMICLCWLINAQKLRVLLNGRAGEIGKVRSVGIIMASEFAFYATPGGTGGPLTLMALLARHGMRPAHSSAIFAVDQLSDLLFFLCALAAVLVWALSHSVSPNLETSLITSGVLLGGIFFGVVLLARFQRRVIKANGRLFQRLGMKPRTRLHWARKALHFRDTLVSCLRQPKRRLALIFFFTCCHWILRFSVLYITLKALGVDLHWAWAFLIQLLSLAAGLATLLPGGAGGTELTSAALLAPLVGKSTAAAAILIWRVVTYYFYLVMGAPVFALMAGRPLLRKLIGMRERA
;
A
#
# COMPACT_ATOMS: atom_id res chain seq x y z
N MET A 1 14.39 3.67 21.58
CA MET A 1 14.61 4.45 20.32
C MET A 1 13.28 5.04 19.89
N SER A 2 13.20 6.35 19.67
CA SER A 2 11.94 7.00 19.26
C SER A 2 11.53 6.53 17.85
N ARG A 3 10.22 6.47 17.59
CA ARG A 3 9.69 6.09 16.27
C ARG A 3 10.10 7.08 15.17
N ALA A 4 10.47 8.30 15.54
CA ALA A 4 11.09 9.29 14.66
C ALA A 4 12.43 8.83 14.05
N TRP A 5 13.23 8.04 14.76
CA TRP A 5 14.49 7.51 14.21
C TRP A 5 14.25 6.50 13.10
N TRP A 6 13.23 5.66 13.21
CA TRP A 6 12.84 4.74 12.15
C TRP A 6 12.38 5.47 10.89
N LEU A 7 11.62 6.55 11.07
CA LEU A 7 11.20 7.43 9.99
C LEU A 7 12.39 8.07 9.27
N LEU A 8 13.33 8.62 10.03
CA LEU A 8 14.57 9.19 9.49
C LEU A 8 15.40 8.14 8.75
N LEU A 9 15.55 6.93 9.32
CA LEU A 9 16.23 5.82 8.64
C LEU A 9 15.53 5.42 7.34
N GLY A 10 14.20 5.41 7.31
CA GLY A 10 13.43 5.13 6.10
C GLY A 10 13.61 6.20 5.03
N LEU A 11 13.57 7.49 5.40
CA LEU A 11 13.83 8.62 4.49
C LEU A 11 15.25 8.60 3.92
N ILE A 12 16.23 8.34 4.79
CA ILE A 12 17.65 8.29 4.42
C ILE A 12 17.90 7.07 3.52
N GLY A 13 17.43 5.88 3.89
CA GLY A 13 17.61 4.66 3.09
C GLY A 13 16.99 4.78 1.70
N ALA A 14 15.81 5.39 1.60
CA ALA A 14 15.13 5.59 0.33
C ALA A 14 15.84 6.58 -0.62
N SER A 15 16.70 7.47 -0.11
CA SER A 15 17.51 8.41 -0.91
C SER A 15 18.93 7.91 -1.15
N LEU A 16 19.56 7.29 -0.16
CA LEU A 16 20.97 6.89 -0.23
C LEU A 16 21.23 5.78 -1.23
N ILE A 17 20.29 4.84 -1.39
CA ILE A 17 20.48 3.68 -2.28
C ILE A 17 20.59 4.13 -3.75
N PRO A 18 19.65 4.93 -4.31
CA PRO A 18 19.82 5.50 -5.63
C PRO A 18 21.10 6.34 -5.78
N LEU A 19 21.42 7.18 -4.79
CA LEU A 19 22.61 8.04 -4.83
C LEU A 19 23.92 7.23 -4.85
N ALA A 20 24.00 6.15 -4.09
CA ALA A 20 25.15 5.25 -4.06
C ALA A 20 25.30 4.44 -5.35
N LEU A 21 24.19 4.09 -6.01
CA LEU A 21 24.18 3.31 -7.25
C LEU A 21 24.43 4.15 -8.50
N GLY A 22 23.91 5.37 -8.54
CA GLY A 22 23.81 6.18 -9.76
C GLY A 22 24.98 7.13 -10.02
N GLY A 23 25.75 7.52 -9.00
CA GLY A 23 26.86 8.46 -9.16
C GLY A 23 26.44 9.83 -9.73
N ARG A 24 27.37 10.52 -10.41
CA ARG A 24 27.13 11.86 -10.97
C ARG A 24 26.21 11.86 -12.19
N GLU A 25 26.33 10.88 -13.07
CA GLU A 25 25.50 10.75 -14.29
C GLU A 25 24.00 10.64 -13.96
N MET A 26 23.66 9.99 -12.85
CA MET A 26 22.28 9.95 -12.37
C MET A 26 21.72 11.35 -12.07
N LEU A 27 22.54 12.27 -11.53
CA LEU A 27 22.11 13.63 -11.27
C LEU A 27 21.82 14.38 -12.57
N ASP A 28 22.61 14.16 -13.61
CA ASP A 28 22.37 14.76 -14.93
C ASP A 28 21.02 14.31 -15.50
N HIS A 29 20.69 13.02 -15.39
CA HIS A 29 19.37 12.49 -15.78
C HIS A 29 18.22 13.08 -14.95
N VAL A 30 18.42 13.29 -13.65
CA VAL A 30 17.40 13.88 -12.77
C VAL A 30 17.19 15.36 -13.09
N LEU A 31 18.27 16.11 -13.35
CA LEU A 31 18.21 17.54 -13.69
C LEU A 31 17.64 17.77 -15.09
N ALA A 32 17.91 16.87 -16.04
CA ALA A 32 17.35 16.92 -17.37
C ALA A 32 15.90 16.39 -17.45
N PHE A 33 15.34 15.87 -16.35
CA PHE A 33 14.01 15.27 -16.36
C PHE A 33 12.92 16.31 -16.69
N PRO A 34 12.04 16.03 -17.66
CA PRO A 34 11.07 17.01 -18.14
C PRO A 34 10.02 17.36 -17.07
N LEU A 35 9.92 18.66 -16.75
CA LEU A 35 9.08 19.17 -15.66
C LEU A 35 7.58 18.94 -15.91
N ASP A 36 7.13 19.01 -17.16
CA ASP A 36 5.75 18.73 -17.54
C ASP A 36 5.34 17.29 -17.16
N LYS A 37 6.23 16.31 -17.39
CA LYS A 37 6.00 14.91 -17.00
C LYS A 37 5.97 14.76 -15.48
N LEU A 38 6.87 15.46 -14.77
CA LEU A 38 6.88 15.45 -13.31
C LEU A 38 5.58 16.01 -12.72
N LEU A 39 5.07 17.13 -13.26
CA LEU A 39 3.81 17.73 -12.84
C LEU A 39 2.61 16.82 -13.12
N ILE A 40 2.58 16.15 -14.27
CA ILE A 40 1.56 15.14 -14.57
C ILE A 40 1.58 14.04 -13.52
N MET A 41 2.77 13.54 -13.16
CA MET A 41 2.92 12.48 -12.16
C MET A 41 2.41 12.91 -10.77
N PHE A 42 2.68 14.14 -10.33
CA PHE A 42 2.07 14.67 -9.10
C PHE A 42 0.55 14.80 -9.21
N GLY A 43 0.05 15.26 -10.36
CA GLY A 43 -1.38 15.31 -10.65
C GLY A 43 -2.06 13.95 -10.56
N MET A 44 -1.39 12.89 -11.04
CA MET A 44 -1.87 11.50 -10.91
C MET A 44 -1.98 11.07 -9.46
N ILE A 45 -1.03 11.44 -8.59
CA ILE A 45 -1.12 11.12 -7.16
C ILE A 45 -2.27 11.88 -6.47
N CYS A 46 -2.46 13.16 -6.79
CA CYS A 46 -3.61 13.91 -6.31
C CYS A 46 -4.93 13.25 -6.74
N LEU A 47 -5.01 12.78 -7.98
CA LEU A 47 -6.17 12.05 -8.48
C LEU A 47 -6.35 10.70 -7.78
N CYS A 48 -5.26 9.98 -7.45
CA CYS A 48 -5.30 8.78 -6.63
C CYS A 48 -5.94 9.02 -5.25
N TRP A 49 -5.61 10.14 -4.59
CA TRP A 49 -6.27 10.52 -3.32
C TRP A 49 -7.76 10.74 -3.49
N LEU A 50 -8.18 11.43 -4.55
CA LEU A 50 -9.59 11.67 -4.83
C LEU A 50 -10.34 10.35 -5.12
N ILE A 51 -9.74 9.46 -5.91
CA ILE A 51 -10.31 8.14 -6.22
C ILE A 51 -10.46 7.31 -4.94
N ASN A 52 -9.41 7.20 -4.12
CA ASN A 52 -9.46 6.46 -2.87
C ASN A 52 -10.44 7.08 -1.88
N ALA A 53 -10.61 8.40 -1.87
CA ALA A 53 -11.62 9.07 -1.06
C ALA A 53 -13.05 8.72 -1.50
N GLN A 54 -13.32 8.68 -2.81
CA GLN A 54 -14.62 8.21 -3.31
C GLN A 54 -14.83 6.73 -3.01
N LYS A 55 -13.81 5.89 -3.21
CA LYS A 55 -13.83 4.47 -2.85
C LYS A 55 -14.21 4.28 -1.37
N LEU A 56 -13.58 5.03 -0.47
CA LEU A 56 -13.89 5.01 0.95
C LEU A 56 -15.37 5.39 1.21
N ARG A 57 -15.89 6.44 0.57
CA ARG A 57 -17.30 6.83 0.73
C ARG A 57 -18.27 5.73 0.29
N VAL A 58 -17.96 5.03 -0.81
CA VAL A 58 -18.75 3.88 -1.28
C VAL A 58 -18.67 2.73 -0.27
N LEU A 59 -17.47 2.42 0.25
CA LEU A 59 -17.26 1.39 1.28
C LEU A 59 -18.04 1.68 2.57
N LEU A 60 -18.05 2.94 3.00
CA LEU A 60 -18.76 3.37 4.21
C LEU A 60 -20.28 3.23 4.04
N ASN A 61 -20.81 3.42 2.82
CA ASN A 61 -22.22 3.18 2.48
C ASN A 61 -23.21 3.83 3.47
N GLY A 62 -22.95 5.07 3.89
CA GLY A 62 -23.77 5.80 4.86
C GLY A 62 -23.72 5.27 6.31
N ARG A 63 -22.98 4.19 6.59
CA ARG A 63 -22.87 3.56 7.93
C ARG A 63 -22.02 4.38 8.92
N ALA A 64 -21.35 5.43 8.44
CA ALA A 64 -20.46 6.30 9.21
C ALA A 64 -21.03 7.71 9.43
N GLY A 65 -22.33 7.90 9.17
CA GLY A 65 -22.90 9.21 8.93
C GLY A 65 -22.39 9.82 7.60
N GLU A 66 -22.76 11.08 7.35
CA GLU A 66 -22.32 11.81 6.15
C GLU A 66 -20.88 12.32 6.32
N ILE A 67 -19.91 11.53 5.88
CA ILE A 67 -18.54 12.02 5.72
C ILE A 67 -18.49 12.90 4.47
N GLY A 68 -18.32 14.20 4.67
CA GLY A 68 -18.15 15.18 3.59
C GLY A 68 -16.95 14.86 2.69
N LYS A 69 -17.02 15.31 1.42
CA LYS A 69 -16.01 15.04 0.38
C LYS A 69 -14.59 15.41 0.82
N VAL A 70 -14.40 16.64 1.31
CA VAL A 70 -13.09 17.14 1.77
C VAL A 70 -12.53 16.27 2.91
N ARG A 71 -13.40 15.89 3.84
CA ARG A 71 -12.97 15.08 4.99
C ARG A 71 -12.58 13.67 4.59
N SER A 72 -13.27 13.05 3.63
CA SER A 72 -12.86 11.73 3.11
C SER A 72 -11.48 11.76 2.46
N VAL A 73 -11.15 12.82 1.72
CA VAL A 73 -9.80 13.02 1.16
C VAL A 73 -8.78 13.14 2.29
N GLY A 74 -9.09 13.96 3.30
CA GLY A 74 -8.20 14.10 4.45
C GLY A 74 -7.96 12.80 5.22
N ILE A 75 -8.99 11.96 5.40
CA ILE A 75 -8.83 10.64 6.02
C ILE A 75 -7.87 9.78 5.21
N ILE A 76 -8.01 9.72 3.89
CA ILE A 76 -7.13 8.95 3.02
C ILE A 76 -5.70 9.48 3.06
N MET A 77 -5.50 10.79 2.89
CA MET A 77 -4.17 11.39 2.94
C MET A 77 -3.47 11.14 4.29
N ALA A 78 -4.20 11.27 5.40
CA ALA A 78 -3.69 10.98 6.73
C ALA A 78 -3.34 9.49 6.90
N SER A 79 -4.20 8.59 6.42
CA SER A 79 -3.96 7.14 6.46
C SER A 79 -2.76 6.73 5.61
N GLU A 80 -2.62 7.26 4.40
CA GLU A 80 -1.48 6.92 3.53
C GLU A 80 -0.18 7.54 4.03
N PHE A 81 -0.21 8.76 4.58
CA PHE A 81 0.92 9.29 5.34
C PHE A 81 1.35 8.30 6.42
N ALA A 82 0.41 7.87 7.27
CA ALA A 82 0.71 6.96 8.36
C ALA A 82 1.19 5.59 7.86
N PHE A 83 0.72 5.14 6.70
CA PHE A 83 1.20 3.92 6.04
C PHE A 83 2.68 4.05 5.68
N TYR A 84 3.06 5.08 4.93
CA TYR A 84 4.46 5.29 4.55
C TYR A 84 5.35 5.67 5.75
N ALA A 85 4.78 6.30 6.78
CA ALA A 85 5.49 6.72 7.96
C ALA A 85 5.78 5.61 8.98
N THR A 86 5.23 4.40 8.81
CA THR A 86 5.34 3.35 9.83
C THR A 86 5.93 2.04 9.30
N PRO A 87 6.64 1.29 10.17
CA PRO A 87 7.06 -0.08 9.90
C PRO A 87 5.92 -0.94 9.35
N GLY A 88 6.16 -1.54 8.18
CA GLY A 88 5.24 -2.48 7.53
C GLY A 88 3.87 -1.89 7.16
N GLY A 89 3.74 -0.56 7.07
CA GLY A 89 2.48 0.09 6.69
C GLY A 89 1.39 0.08 7.77
N THR A 90 1.69 -0.40 8.98
CA THR A 90 0.69 -0.65 10.04
C THR A 90 -0.04 0.60 10.52
N GLY A 91 0.56 1.78 10.39
CA GLY A 91 -0.02 3.07 10.74
C GLY A 91 -1.22 3.46 9.87
N GLY A 92 -1.29 2.98 8.63
CA GLY A 92 -2.41 3.26 7.72
C GLY A 92 -3.75 2.75 8.23
N PRO A 93 -3.91 1.43 8.46
CA PRO A 93 -5.15 0.88 9.01
C PRO A 93 -5.47 1.45 10.39
N LEU A 94 -4.46 1.65 11.26
CA LEU A 94 -4.68 2.23 12.59
C LEU A 94 -5.21 3.66 12.53
N THR A 95 -4.68 4.48 11.62
CA THR A 95 -5.14 5.86 11.40
C THR A 95 -6.55 5.88 10.84
N LEU A 96 -6.83 5.03 9.84
CA LEU A 96 -8.16 4.92 9.25
C LEU A 96 -9.19 4.56 10.33
N MET A 97 -8.90 3.52 11.12
CA MET A 97 -9.78 3.10 12.22
C MET A 97 -9.95 4.19 13.29
N ALA A 98 -8.88 4.89 13.66
CA ALA A 98 -8.95 5.95 14.66
C ALA A 98 -9.77 7.16 14.20
N LEU A 99 -9.61 7.59 12.95
CA LEU A 99 -10.35 8.71 12.38
C LEU A 99 -11.83 8.36 12.17
N LEU A 100 -12.13 7.14 11.70
CA LEU A 100 -13.52 6.66 11.57
C LEU A 100 -14.19 6.45 12.94
N ALA A 101 -13.45 6.01 13.95
CA ALA A 101 -13.99 5.87 15.31
C ALA A 101 -14.45 7.20 15.91
N ARG A 102 -13.76 8.31 15.59
CA ARG A 102 -14.20 9.67 15.97
C ARG A 102 -15.54 10.06 15.33
N HIS A 103 -15.97 9.36 14.29
CA HIS A 103 -17.25 9.56 13.61
C HIS A 103 -18.29 8.50 14.04
N GLY A 104 -18.11 7.90 15.23
CA GLY A 104 -19.04 6.92 15.78
C GLY A 104 -18.92 5.52 15.19
N MET A 105 -17.95 5.27 14.29
CA MET A 105 -17.77 3.94 13.72
C MET A 105 -17.17 2.97 14.73
N ARG A 106 -17.83 1.83 14.92
CA ARG A 106 -17.30 0.75 15.76
C ARG A 106 -16.02 0.17 15.14
N PRO A 107 -15.00 -0.18 15.94
CA PRO A 107 -13.73 -0.71 15.43
C PRO A 107 -13.89 -1.91 14.47
N ALA A 108 -14.80 -2.84 14.77
CA ALA A 108 -15.07 -4.00 13.92
C ALA A 108 -15.53 -3.61 12.49
N HIS A 109 -16.30 -2.52 12.35
CA HIS A 109 -16.72 -2.00 11.04
C HIS A 109 -15.56 -1.36 10.29
N SER A 110 -14.78 -0.50 10.93
CA SER A 110 -13.63 0.12 10.27
C SER A 110 -12.57 -0.91 9.85
N SER A 111 -12.34 -1.93 10.67
CA SER A 111 -11.44 -3.04 10.30
C SER A 111 -11.99 -3.84 9.13
N ALA A 112 -13.30 -4.13 9.11
CA ALA A 112 -13.93 -4.88 8.03
C ALA A 112 -13.88 -4.11 6.71
N ILE A 113 -14.10 -2.80 6.74
CA ILE A 113 -13.96 -1.92 5.57
C ILE A 113 -12.53 -1.98 5.04
N PHE A 114 -11.53 -1.83 5.90
CA PHE A 114 -10.13 -1.96 5.50
C PHE A 114 -9.83 -3.34 4.91
N ALA A 115 -10.39 -4.42 5.47
CA ALA A 115 -10.22 -5.76 4.91
C ALA A 115 -10.86 -5.94 3.53
N VAL A 116 -12.04 -5.35 3.28
CA VAL A 116 -12.64 -5.33 1.92
C VAL A 116 -11.78 -4.53 0.95
N ASP A 117 -11.18 -3.44 1.42
CA ASP A 117 -10.24 -2.63 0.62
C ASP A 117 -9.01 -3.47 0.21
N GLN A 118 -8.35 -4.11 1.17
CA GLN A 118 -7.20 -4.99 0.89
C GLN A 118 -7.56 -6.21 0.01
N LEU A 119 -8.77 -6.76 0.16
CA LEU A 119 -9.25 -7.84 -0.72
C LEU A 119 -9.44 -7.35 -2.15
N SER A 120 -9.91 -6.12 -2.33
CA SER A 120 -10.07 -5.49 -3.64
C SER A 120 -8.71 -5.25 -4.30
N ASP A 121 -7.73 -4.79 -3.53
CA ASP A 121 -6.35 -4.61 -4.00
C ASP A 121 -5.72 -5.95 -4.42
N LEU A 122 -5.87 -6.99 -3.60
CA LEU A 122 -5.35 -8.32 -3.91
C LEU A 122 -6.01 -8.91 -5.16
N LEU A 123 -7.32 -8.74 -5.31
CA LEU A 123 -8.04 -9.15 -6.53
C LEU A 123 -7.54 -8.38 -7.75
N PHE A 124 -7.30 -7.07 -7.63
CA PHE A 124 -6.73 -6.27 -8.72
C PHE A 124 -5.37 -6.81 -9.14
N PHE A 125 -4.46 -7.07 -8.19
CA PHE A 125 -3.11 -7.57 -8.53
C PHE A 125 -3.15 -8.95 -9.18
N LEU A 126 -4.06 -9.83 -8.76
CA LEU A 126 -4.27 -11.12 -9.43
C LEU A 126 -4.76 -10.95 -10.86
N CYS A 127 -5.78 -10.12 -11.08
CA CYS A 127 -6.32 -9.87 -12.41
C CYS A 127 -5.28 -9.20 -13.32
N ALA A 128 -4.58 -8.18 -12.82
CA ALA A 128 -3.54 -7.47 -13.56
C ALA A 128 -2.38 -8.41 -13.93
N LEU A 129 -1.94 -9.26 -13.00
CA LEU A 129 -0.87 -10.21 -13.25
C LEU A 129 -1.28 -11.30 -14.24
N ALA A 130 -2.51 -11.80 -14.16
CA ALA A 130 -3.05 -12.73 -15.15
C ALA A 130 -3.12 -12.09 -16.56
N ALA A 131 -3.58 -10.84 -16.66
CA ALA A 131 -3.63 -10.11 -17.92
C ALA A 131 -2.22 -9.89 -18.51
N VAL A 132 -1.25 -9.49 -17.67
CA VAL A 132 0.14 -9.31 -18.08
C VAL A 132 0.78 -10.64 -18.50
N LEU A 133 0.46 -11.74 -17.82
CA LEU A 133 0.96 -13.08 -18.17
C LEU A 133 0.42 -13.54 -19.53
N VAL A 134 -0.89 -13.38 -19.78
CA VAL A 134 -1.50 -13.71 -21.09
C VAL A 134 -0.87 -12.86 -22.20
N TRP A 135 -0.65 -11.57 -21.93
CA TRP A 135 0.05 -10.68 -22.85
C TRP A 135 1.50 -11.14 -23.11
N ALA A 136 2.24 -11.51 -22.07
CA ALA A 136 3.64 -11.94 -22.20
C ALA A 136 3.76 -13.25 -23.02
N LEU A 137 2.89 -14.24 -22.74
CA LEU A 137 2.87 -15.52 -23.45
C LEU A 137 2.48 -15.36 -24.93
N SER A 138 1.64 -14.38 -25.26
CA SER A 138 1.23 -14.13 -26.65
C SER A 138 2.26 -13.38 -27.49
N HIS A 139 3.23 -12.72 -26.86
CA HIS A 139 4.25 -11.90 -27.53
C HIS A 139 5.67 -12.49 -27.42
N SER A 140 5.81 -13.75 -26.96
CA SER A 140 7.10 -14.46 -26.81
C SER A 140 8.18 -13.61 -26.14
N VAL A 141 7.83 -13.01 -25.00
CA VAL A 141 8.75 -12.13 -24.26
C VAL A 141 9.86 -12.97 -23.61
N SER A 142 10.95 -12.34 -23.18
CA SER A 142 12.11 -13.03 -22.60
C SER A 142 11.73 -14.09 -21.54
N PRO A 143 12.36 -15.28 -21.53
CA PRO A 143 12.04 -16.37 -20.57
C PRO A 143 12.13 -15.97 -19.08
N ASN A 144 13.00 -15.00 -18.76
CA ASN A 144 13.17 -14.47 -17.41
C ASN A 144 11.93 -13.70 -16.93
N LEU A 145 11.24 -12.99 -17.84
CA LEU A 145 9.99 -12.30 -17.53
C LEU A 145 8.90 -13.31 -17.20
N GLU A 146 8.71 -14.29 -18.08
CA GLU A 146 7.65 -15.30 -17.94
C GLU A 146 7.79 -16.05 -16.61
N THR A 147 9.01 -16.48 -16.28
CA THR A 147 9.30 -17.16 -15.00
C THR A 147 8.99 -16.25 -13.81
N SER A 148 9.35 -14.96 -13.87
CA SER A 148 9.08 -13.99 -12.80
C SER A 148 7.58 -13.69 -12.64
N LEU A 149 6.83 -13.66 -13.75
CA LEU A 149 5.37 -13.48 -13.73
C LEU A 149 4.67 -14.71 -13.15
N ILE A 150 5.07 -15.92 -13.56
CA ILE A 150 4.50 -17.18 -13.05
C ILE A 150 4.77 -17.32 -11.55
N THR A 151 6.01 -17.11 -11.11
CA THR A 151 6.37 -17.19 -9.68
C THR A 151 5.60 -16.17 -8.85
N SER A 152 5.51 -14.91 -9.31
CA SER A 152 4.68 -13.89 -8.67
C SER A 152 3.21 -14.29 -8.62
N GLY A 153 2.71 -14.95 -9.68
CA GLY A 153 1.34 -15.41 -9.81
C GLY A 153 1.01 -16.52 -8.83
N VAL A 154 1.90 -17.49 -8.69
CA VAL A 154 1.79 -18.57 -7.69
C VAL A 154 1.82 -17.99 -6.27
N LEU A 155 2.71 -17.05 -5.98
CA LEU A 155 2.82 -16.43 -4.66
C LEU A 155 1.55 -15.64 -4.30
N LEU A 156 1.09 -14.72 -5.17
CA LEU A 156 -0.13 -13.95 -4.93
C LEU A 156 -1.38 -14.84 -4.91
N GLY A 157 -1.45 -15.82 -5.80
CA GLY A 157 -2.52 -16.82 -5.83
C GLY A 157 -2.56 -17.63 -4.54
N GLY A 158 -1.40 -18.04 -4.02
CA GLY A 158 -1.25 -18.71 -2.74
C GLY A 158 -1.70 -17.85 -1.56
N ILE A 159 -1.35 -16.56 -1.54
CA ILE A 159 -1.83 -15.61 -0.52
C ILE A 159 -3.35 -15.48 -0.57
N PHE A 160 -3.92 -15.26 -1.75
CA PHE A 160 -5.36 -15.14 -1.93
C PHE A 160 -6.10 -16.42 -1.53
N PHE A 161 -5.59 -17.57 -1.96
CA PHE A 161 -6.11 -18.87 -1.56
C PHE A 161 -6.02 -19.06 -0.04
N GLY A 162 -4.92 -18.66 0.59
CA GLY A 162 -4.76 -18.65 2.04
C GLY A 162 -5.81 -17.80 2.75
N VAL A 163 -6.08 -16.59 2.25
CA VAL A 163 -7.14 -15.71 2.79
C VAL A 163 -8.52 -16.36 2.64
N VAL A 164 -8.81 -16.97 1.49
CA VAL A 164 -10.07 -17.71 1.26
C VAL A 164 -10.19 -18.92 2.18
N LEU A 165 -9.11 -19.69 2.38
CA LEU A 165 -9.07 -20.81 3.31
C LEU A 165 -9.27 -20.37 4.76
N LEU A 166 -8.63 -19.27 5.18
CA LEU A 166 -8.83 -18.69 6.51
C LEU A 166 -10.28 -18.26 6.73
N ALA A 167 -10.90 -17.66 5.71
CA ALA A 167 -12.31 -17.30 5.73
C ALA A 167 -13.22 -18.55 5.79
N ARG A 168 -12.92 -19.60 5.02
CA ARG A 168 -13.69 -20.86 4.98
C ARG A 168 -13.56 -21.67 6.27
N PHE A 169 -12.35 -21.83 6.79
CA PHE A 169 -12.02 -22.66 7.96
C PHE A 169 -11.95 -21.88 9.27
N GLN A 170 -12.47 -20.65 9.30
CA GLN A 170 -12.52 -19.75 10.45
C GLN A 170 -12.93 -20.39 11.79
N ARG A 171 -13.91 -21.31 11.81
CA ARG A 171 -14.33 -21.98 13.06
C ARG A 171 -13.20 -22.83 13.64
N ARG A 172 -12.42 -23.49 12.77
CA ARG A 172 -11.24 -24.27 13.15
C ARG A 172 -10.11 -23.34 13.58
N VAL A 173 -9.88 -22.24 12.87
CA VAL A 173 -8.86 -21.23 13.21
C VAL A 173 -9.12 -20.61 14.58
N ILE A 174 -10.36 -20.17 14.86
CA ILE A 174 -10.73 -19.61 16.17
C ILE A 174 -10.55 -20.62 17.30
N LYS A 175 -10.93 -21.90 17.07
CA LYS A 175 -10.72 -22.98 18.05
C LYS A 175 -9.23 -23.29 18.25
N ALA A 176 -8.44 -23.34 17.18
CA ALA A 176 -7.00 -23.58 17.23
C ALA A 176 -6.26 -22.45 17.98
N ASN A 177 -6.59 -21.19 17.67
CA ASN A 177 -6.08 -20.03 18.40
C ASN A 177 -6.48 -20.08 19.88
N GLY A 178 -7.71 -20.51 20.19
CA GLY A 178 -8.16 -20.72 21.57
C GLY A 178 -7.36 -21.79 22.33
N ARG A 179 -6.93 -22.87 21.65
CA ARG A 179 -6.04 -23.91 22.21
C ARG A 179 -4.62 -23.39 22.38
N LEU A 180 -4.11 -22.62 21.41
CA LEU A 180 -2.80 -21.98 21.50
C LEU A 180 -2.74 -20.99 22.67
N PHE A 181 -3.73 -20.11 22.80
CA PHE A 181 -3.82 -19.17 23.92
C PHE A 181 -3.96 -19.87 25.29
N GLN A 182 -4.57 -21.06 25.32
CA GLN A 182 -4.58 -21.88 26.54
C GLN A 182 -3.19 -22.41 26.88
N ARG A 183 -2.43 -22.88 25.89
CA ARG A 183 -1.04 -23.32 26.08
C ARG A 183 -0.12 -22.18 26.51
N LEU A 184 -0.40 -20.96 26.08
CA LEU A 184 0.31 -19.73 26.48
C LEU A 184 -0.17 -19.16 27.84
N GLY A 185 -1.02 -19.88 28.59
CA GLY A 185 -1.46 -19.48 29.93
C GLY A 185 -2.45 -18.31 29.97
N MET A 186 -3.08 -17.94 28.85
CA MET A 186 -4.05 -16.83 28.84
C MET A 186 -5.33 -17.18 29.60
N LYS A 187 -5.79 -16.25 30.44
CA LYS A 187 -7.03 -16.39 31.22
C LYS A 187 -8.24 -16.69 30.29
N PRO A 188 -9.18 -17.56 30.71
CA PRO A 188 -10.36 -17.92 29.91
C PRO A 188 -11.20 -16.71 29.47
N ARG A 189 -11.32 -15.68 30.32
CA ARG A 189 -12.04 -14.43 30.01
C ARG A 189 -11.40 -13.69 28.82
N THR A 190 -10.08 -13.58 28.78
CA THR A 190 -9.34 -12.92 27.69
C THR A 190 -9.47 -13.70 26.39
N ARG A 191 -9.42 -15.04 26.45
CA ARG A 191 -9.65 -15.91 25.28
C ARG A 191 -11.05 -15.74 24.69
N LEU A 192 -12.08 -15.72 25.54
CA LEU A 192 -13.47 -15.48 25.13
C LEU A 192 -13.65 -14.09 24.52
N HIS A 193 -13.00 -13.07 25.11
CA HIS A 193 -13.02 -11.70 24.58
C HIS A 193 -12.46 -11.64 23.15
N TRP A 194 -11.28 -12.22 22.90
CA TRP A 194 -10.68 -12.27 21.56
C TRP A 194 -11.50 -13.10 20.57
N ALA A 195 -12.06 -14.22 20.99
CA ALA A 195 -12.93 -15.04 20.15
C ALA A 195 -14.19 -14.26 19.72
N ARG A 196 -14.84 -13.53 20.64
CA ARG A 196 -15.99 -12.66 20.33
C ARG A 196 -15.59 -11.55 19.36
N LYS A 197 -14.44 -10.90 19.58
CA LYS A 197 -13.93 -9.84 18.70
C LYS A 197 -13.68 -10.36 17.27
N ALA A 198 -13.10 -11.56 17.13
CA ALA A 198 -12.87 -12.20 15.84
C ALA A 198 -14.19 -12.55 15.12
N LEU A 199 -15.18 -13.08 15.87
CA LEU A 199 -16.51 -13.37 15.32
C LEU A 199 -17.25 -12.11 14.87
N HIS A 200 -17.23 -11.04 15.66
CA HIS A 200 -17.84 -9.76 15.27
C HIS A 200 -17.16 -9.15 14.05
N PHE A 201 -15.83 -9.19 13.98
CA PHE A 201 -15.10 -8.75 12.79
C PHE A 201 -15.53 -9.52 11.54
N ARG A 202 -15.60 -10.86 11.64
CA ARG A 202 -16.11 -11.71 10.55
C ARG A 202 -17.51 -11.30 10.12
N ASP A 203 -18.46 -11.23 11.05
CA ASP A 203 -19.86 -10.94 10.71
C ASP A 203 -19.97 -9.60 9.99
N THR A 204 -19.17 -8.64 10.43
CA THR A 204 -19.09 -7.33 9.81
C THR A 204 -18.45 -7.39 8.43
N LEU A 205 -17.37 -8.17 8.25
CA LEU A 205 -16.71 -8.39 6.96
C LEU A 205 -17.65 -9.06 5.95
N VAL A 206 -18.32 -10.14 6.35
CA VAL A 206 -19.33 -10.82 5.50
C VAL A 206 -20.47 -9.88 5.16
N SER A 207 -20.95 -9.06 6.11
CA SER A 207 -21.96 -8.04 5.83
C SER A 207 -21.48 -6.95 4.85
N CYS A 208 -20.19 -6.61 4.84
CA CYS A 208 -19.61 -5.70 3.85
C CYS A 208 -19.50 -6.36 2.47
N LEU A 209 -19.12 -7.64 2.41
CA LEU A 209 -19.04 -8.41 1.15
C LEU A 209 -20.41 -8.81 0.58
N ARG A 210 -21.48 -8.77 1.39
CA ARG A 210 -22.87 -9.00 0.94
C ARG A 210 -23.57 -7.74 0.46
N GLN A 211 -22.86 -6.61 0.32
CA GLN A 211 -23.42 -5.40 -0.28
C GLN A 211 -23.85 -5.66 -1.74
N PRO A 212 -24.73 -4.83 -2.32
CA PRO A 212 -25.18 -4.98 -3.70
C PRO A 212 -24.00 -5.12 -4.66
N LYS A 213 -24.09 -6.06 -5.62
CA LYS A 213 -23.01 -6.33 -6.59
C LYS A 213 -22.51 -5.07 -7.30
N ARG A 214 -23.41 -4.13 -7.61
CA ARG A 214 -23.07 -2.82 -8.19
C ARG A 214 -22.10 -2.01 -7.32
N ARG A 215 -22.24 -2.04 -5.98
CA ARG A 215 -21.33 -1.33 -5.07
C ARG A 215 -19.96 -2.00 -5.01
N LEU A 216 -19.93 -3.33 -4.93
CA LEU A 216 -18.67 -4.07 -4.96
C LEU A 216 -17.93 -3.86 -6.28
N ALA A 217 -18.65 -3.89 -7.40
CA ALA A 217 -18.10 -3.57 -8.72
C ALA A 217 -17.56 -2.12 -8.77
N LEU A 218 -18.25 -1.17 -8.17
CA LEU A 218 -17.79 0.23 -8.10
C LEU A 218 -16.53 0.39 -7.22
N ILE A 219 -16.45 -0.32 -6.09
CA ILE A 219 -15.25 -0.36 -5.24
C ILE A 219 -14.07 -0.94 -6.02
N PHE A 220 -14.30 -2.06 -6.74
CA PHE A 220 -13.29 -2.67 -7.57
C PHE A 220 -12.87 -1.78 -8.73
N PHE A 221 -13.81 -1.10 -9.38
CA PHE A 221 -13.53 -0.11 -10.43
C PHE A 221 -12.61 1.02 -9.92
N PHE A 222 -12.93 1.63 -8.78
CA PHE A 222 -12.05 2.64 -8.19
C PHE A 222 -10.68 2.08 -7.81
N THR A 223 -10.63 0.83 -7.38
CA THR A 223 -9.37 0.13 -7.09
C THR A 223 -8.52 -0.05 -8.36
N CYS A 224 -9.13 -0.47 -9.46
CA CYS A 224 -8.47 -0.55 -10.77
C CYS A 224 -7.94 0.80 -11.22
N CYS A 225 -8.77 1.85 -11.19
CA CYS A 225 -8.34 3.20 -11.57
C CYS A 225 -7.16 3.67 -10.71
N HIS A 226 -7.25 3.53 -9.39
CA HIS A 226 -6.19 3.92 -8.47
C HIS A 226 -4.87 3.22 -8.79
N TRP A 227 -4.88 1.89 -8.91
CA TRP A 227 -3.64 1.14 -9.12
C TRP A 227 -3.07 1.29 -10.53
N ILE A 228 -3.90 1.40 -11.57
CA ILE A 228 -3.44 1.68 -12.94
C ILE A 228 -2.73 3.04 -12.97
N LEU A 229 -3.30 4.07 -12.34
CA LEU A 229 -2.66 5.39 -12.25
C LEU A 229 -1.34 5.27 -11.48
N ARG A 230 -1.38 4.70 -10.26
CA ARG A 230 -0.20 4.61 -9.41
C ARG A 230 0.95 3.81 -10.05
N PHE A 231 0.65 2.69 -10.71
CA PHE A 231 1.66 1.86 -11.38
C PHE A 231 2.10 2.43 -12.73
N SER A 232 1.37 3.38 -13.31
CA SER A 232 1.83 4.09 -14.51
C SER A 232 2.89 5.14 -14.21
N VAL A 233 3.09 5.52 -12.94
CA VAL A 233 4.08 6.54 -12.55
C VAL A 233 5.50 6.11 -12.93
N LEU A 234 5.95 4.90 -12.56
CA LEU A 234 7.29 4.44 -12.95
C LEU A 234 7.43 4.28 -14.47
N TYR A 235 6.38 3.81 -15.15
CA TYR A 235 6.39 3.69 -16.61
C TYR A 235 6.60 5.06 -17.28
N ILE A 236 5.89 6.10 -16.83
CA ILE A 236 6.07 7.46 -17.33
C ILE A 236 7.47 7.98 -17.02
N THR A 237 8.01 7.70 -15.84
CA THR A 237 9.39 8.06 -15.49
C THR A 237 10.39 7.46 -16.48
N LEU A 238 10.29 6.16 -16.74
CA LEU A 238 11.20 5.45 -17.65
C LEU A 238 11.09 6.00 -19.08
N LYS A 239 9.86 6.20 -19.56
CA LYS A 239 9.62 6.78 -20.88
C LYS A 239 10.18 8.20 -21.02
N ALA A 240 10.04 9.02 -19.98
CA ALA A 240 10.58 10.38 -19.94
C ALA A 240 12.11 10.43 -19.86
N LEU A 241 12.74 9.37 -19.33
CA LEU A 241 14.20 9.18 -19.36
C LEU A 241 14.71 8.57 -20.69
N GLY A 242 13.85 8.42 -21.69
CA GLY A 242 14.21 7.87 -23.00
C GLY A 242 14.27 6.34 -23.05
N VAL A 243 13.78 5.65 -22.02
CA VAL A 243 13.73 4.19 -21.99
C VAL A 243 12.41 3.70 -22.59
N ASP A 244 12.48 2.90 -23.64
CA ASP A 244 11.33 2.18 -24.19
C ASP A 244 11.15 0.82 -23.52
N LEU A 245 10.40 0.80 -22.41
CA LEU A 245 10.09 -0.41 -21.66
C LEU A 245 8.58 -0.60 -21.59
N HIS A 246 8.09 -1.76 -22.00
CA HIS A 246 6.67 -2.08 -21.94
C HIS A 246 6.10 -1.94 -20.52
N TRP A 247 4.85 -1.47 -20.43
CA TRP A 247 4.17 -1.24 -19.14
C TRP A 247 4.15 -2.50 -18.25
N ALA A 248 4.06 -3.70 -18.85
CA ALA A 248 4.13 -4.99 -18.17
C ALA A 248 5.39 -5.15 -17.28
N TRP A 249 6.55 -4.73 -17.77
CA TRP A 249 7.80 -4.78 -17.01
C TRP A 249 7.79 -3.76 -15.87
N ALA A 250 7.39 -2.52 -16.15
CA ALA A 250 7.27 -1.49 -15.11
C ALA A 250 6.27 -1.91 -14.01
N PHE A 251 5.19 -2.60 -14.40
CA PHE A 251 4.22 -3.18 -13.47
C PHE A 251 4.86 -4.26 -12.60
N LEU A 252 5.54 -5.24 -13.19
CA LEU A 252 6.16 -6.34 -12.45
C LEU A 252 7.24 -5.83 -11.48
N ILE A 253 8.08 -4.89 -11.93
CA ILE A 253 9.13 -4.29 -11.10
C ILE A 253 8.51 -3.61 -9.88
N GLN A 254 7.44 -2.84 -10.06
CA GLN A 254 6.75 -2.19 -8.95
C GLN A 254 6.04 -3.19 -8.03
N LEU A 255 5.47 -4.26 -8.58
CA LEU A 255 4.80 -5.30 -7.81
C LEU A 255 5.79 -6.02 -6.88
N LEU A 256 6.93 -6.45 -7.43
CA LEU A 256 7.99 -7.12 -6.68
C LEU A 256 8.65 -6.16 -5.66
N SER A 257 8.85 -4.90 -6.06
CA SER A 257 9.43 -3.88 -5.17
C SER A 257 8.49 -3.49 -4.03
N LEU A 258 7.18 -3.50 -4.27
CA LEU A 258 6.17 -3.30 -3.22
C LEU A 258 6.18 -4.49 -2.24
N ALA A 259 6.22 -5.72 -2.74
CA ALA A 259 6.29 -6.92 -1.91
C ALA A 259 7.57 -6.94 -1.05
N ALA A 260 8.72 -6.66 -1.67
CA ALA A 260 10.00 -6.56 -0.97
C ALA A 260 9.99 -5.44 0.08
N GLY A 261 9.43 -4.27 -0.24
CA GLY A 261 9.30 -3.16 0.69
C GLY A 261 8.44 -3.50 1.91
N LEU A 262 7.32 -4.20 1.73
CA LEU A 262 6.51 -4.67 2.85
C LEU A 262 7.25 -5.69 3.72
N ALA A 263 8.10 -6.53 3.12
CA ALA A 263 8.87 -7.54 3.82
C ALA A 263 9.99 -6.96 4.71
N THR A 264 10.53 -5.78 4.39
CA THR A 264 11.59 -5.17 5.24
C THR A 264 11.06 -4.65 6.57
N LEU A 265 9.75 -4.44 6.69
CA LEU A 265 9.11 -3.81 7.85
C LEU A 265 9.72 -2.45 8.20
N LEU A 266 10.40 -1.79 7.26
CA LEU A 266 10.91 -0.43 7.44
C LEU A 266 9.87 0.59 6.97
N PRO A 267 9.87 1.81 7.54
CA PRO A 267 9.02 2.89 7.03
C PRO A 267 9.23 3.11 5.54
N GLY A 268 8.13 3.18 4.80
CA GLY A 268 8.15 3.38 3.35
C GLY A 268 8.64 2.20 2.53
N GLY A 269 8.87 1.04 3.15
CA GLY A 269 9.53 -0.09 2.51
C GLY A 269 10.98 0.19 2.12
N ALA A 270 11.61 1.19 2.77
CA ALA A 270 12.96 1.60 2.49
C ALA A 270 13.93 0.41 2.51
N GLY A 271 14.91 0.42 1.61
CA GLY A 271 15.83 -0.68 1.41
C GLY A 271 15.27 -1.74 0.46
N GLY A 272 14.12 -2.32 0.79
CA GLY A 272 13.54 -3.41 0.00
C GLY A 272 13.05 -2.95 -1.36
N THR A 273 12.27 -1.87 -1.38
CA THR A 273 11.72 -1.33 -2.62
C THR A 273 12.83 -0.86 -3.57
N GLU A 274 13.80 -0.12 -3.07
CA GLU A 274 14.88 0.45 -3.89
C GLU A 274 15.84 -0.61 -4.39
N LEU A 275 16.24 -1.57 -3.55
CA LEU A 275 17.15 -2.65 -3.95
C LEU A 275 16.51 -3.58 -4.97
N THR A 276 15.26 -4.00 -4.76
CA THR A 276 14.56 -4.84 -5.73
C THR A 276 14.31 -4.10 -7.05
N SER A 277 13.91 -2.82 -7.00
CA SER A 277 13.78 -2.00 -8.21
C SER A 277 15.11 -1.86 -8.94
N ALA A 278 16.21 -1.60 -8.22
CA ALA A 278 17.53 -1.45 -8.82
C ALA A 278 18.04 -2.77 -9.43
N ALA A 279 17.85 -3.89 -8.73
CA ALA A 279 18.26 -5.21 -9.21
C ALA A 279 17.53 -5.60 -10.50
N LEU A 280 16.26 -5.19 -10.65
CA LEU A 280 15.47 -5.50 -11.84
C LEU A 280 15.64 -4.46 -12.97
N LEU A 281 15.83 -3.18 -12.65
CA LEU A 281 15.98 -2.12 -13.65
C LEU A 281 17.41 -1.99 -14.18
N ALA A 282 18.43 -2.06 -13.31
CA ALA A 282 19.80 -1.78 -13.72
C ALA A 282 20.31 -2.66 -14.87
N PRO A 283 19.99 -3.98 -14.94
CA PRO A 283 20.36 -4.80 -16.10
C PRO A 283 19.64 -4.41 -17.40
N LEU A 284 18.47 -3.77 -17.31
CA LEU A 284 17.63 -3.41 -18.46
C LEU A 284 17.96 -2.01 -19.01
N VAL A 285 18.29 -1.05 -18.14
CA VAL A 285 18.40 0.37 -18.51
C VAL A 285 19.72 1.02 -18.11
N GLY A 286 20.63 0.27 -17.48
CA GLY A 286 21.86 0.79 -16.89
C GLY A 286 21.69 1.32 -15.47
N LYS A 287 22.77 1.31 -14.69
CA LYS A 287 22.76 1.69 -13.26
C LYS A 287 22.37 3.16 -13.04
N SER A 288 22.96 4.08 -13.81
CA SER A 288 22.71 5.53 -13.69
C SER A 288 21.24 5.87 -13.97
N THR A 289 20.68 5.38 -15.08
CA THR A 289 19.28 5.58 -15.46
C THR A 289 18.30 4.91 -14.49
N ALA A 290 18.60 3.68 -14.05
CA ALA A 290 17.77 2.97 -13.06
C ALA A 290 17.71 3.73 -11.73
N ALA A 291 18.86 4.21 -11.24
CA ALA A 291 18.93 5.02 -10.03
C ALA A 291 18.13 6.33 -10.17
N ALA A 292 18.23 7.02 -11.31
CA ALA A 292 17.47 8.24 -11.58
C ALA A 292 15.97 7.97 -11.57
N ALA A 293 15.54 6.90 -12.27
CA ALA A 293 14.15 6.49 -12.34
C ALA A 293 13.57 6.16 -10.95
N ILE A 294 14.32 5.42 -10.13
CA ILE A 294 13.92 5.06 -8.77
C ILE A 294 13.81 6.30 -7.89
N LEU A 295 14.78 7.22 -7.96
CA LEU A 295 14.76 8.44 -7.15
C LEU A 295 13.55 9.31 -7.49
N ILE A 296 13.31 9.59 -8.77
CA ILE A 296 12.16 10.38 -9.24
C ILE A 296 10.84 9.69 -8.85
N TRP A 297 10.76 8.37 -9.05
CA TRP A 297 9.59 7.60 -8.65
C TRP A 297 9.33 7.68 -7.15
N ARG A 298 10.36 7.64 -6.30
CA ARG A 298 10.21 7.79 -4.84
C ARG A 298 9.86 9.21 -4.42
N VAL A 299 10.35 10.24 -5.11
CA VAL A 299 9.90 11.64 -4.94
C VAL A 299 8.38 11.73 -5.07
N VAL A 300 7.84 11.15 -6.13
CA VAL A 300 6.40 11.22 -6.40
C VAL A 300 5.58 10.26 -5.53
N THR A 301 6.01 9.01 -5.37
CA THR A 301 5.17 7.94 -4.79
C THR A 301 5.40 7.66 -3.31
N TYR A 302 6.42 8.30 -2.71
CA TYR A 302 6.77 8.17 -1.30
C TYR A 302 6.96 9.52 -0.61
N TYR A 303 7.91 10.36 -1.04
CA TYR A 303 8.18 11.63 -0.36
C TYR A 303 7.01 12.60 -0.45
N PHE A 304 6.34 12.69 -1.60
CA PHE A 304 5.15 13.52 -1.75
C PHE A 304 4.00 13.13 -0.80
N TYR A 305 3.79 11.82 -0.60
CA TYR A 305 2.82 11.32 0.37
C TYR A 305 3.18 11.74 1.80
N LEU A 306 4.48 11.74 2.13
CA LEU A 306 4.95 12.19 3.44
C LEU A 306 4.77 13.70 3.62
N VAL A 307 5.21 14.50 2.65
CA VAL A 307 5.18 15.97 2.73
C VAL A 307 3.75 16.51 2.75
N MET A 308 2.89 16.05 1.84
CA MET A 308 1.51 16.54 1.74
C MET A 308 0.58 15.91 2.77
N GLY A 309 0.84 14.65 3.13
CA GLY A 309 0.01 13.93 4.09
C GLY A 309 0.31 14.26 5.55
N ALA A 310 1.55 14.66 5.90
CA ALA A 310 1.93 15.06 7.26
C ALA A 310 1.07 16.20 7.86
N PRO A 311 0.87 17.35 7.18
CA PRO A 311 0.06 18.44 7.74
C PRO A 311 -1.40 18.02 7.89
N VAL A 312 -1.95 17.28 6.91
CA VAL A 312 -3.32 16.76 6.97
C VAL A 312 -3.49 15.78 8.13
N PHE A 313 -2.53 14.86 8.30
CA PHE A 313 -2.47 13.95 9.43
C PHE A 313 -2.43 14.72 10.75
N ALA A 314 -1.59 15.76 10.84
CA ALA A 314 -1.45 16.57 12.03
C ALA A 314 -2.76 17.26 12.44
N LEU A 315 -3.44 17.87 11.47
CA LEU A 315 -4.71 18.56 11.66
C LEU A 315 -5.84 17.60 12.04
N MET A 316 -5.92 16.43 11.40
CA MET A 316 -7.05 15.51 11.59
C MET A 316 -6.88 14.56 12.77
N ALA A 317 -5.69 13.98 12.94
CA ALA A 317 -5.41 13.03 14.01
C ALA A 317 -5.18 13.76 15.34
N GLY A 318 -4.76 15.03 15.30
CA GLY A 318 -4.47 15.85 16.46
C GLY A 318 -3.22 15.40 17.22
N ARG A 319 -2.79 16.23 18.20
CA ARG A 319 -1.57 16.01 19.00
C ARG A 319 -1.45 14.60 19.62
N PRO A 320 -2.50 13.94 20.13
CA PRO A 320 -2.35 12.63 20.79
C PRO A 320 -1.93 11.49 19.85
N LEU A 321 -2.51 11.42 18.64
CA LEU A 321 -2.16 10.39 17.65
C LEU A 321 -0.80 10.67 17.00
N LEU A 322 -0.51 11.94 16.70
CA LEU A 322 0.81 12.41 16.28
C LEU A 322 1.91 12.01 17.28
N ARG A 323 1.72 12.33 18.55
CA ARG A 323 2.67 11.99 19.62
C ARG A 323 2.88 10.49 19.73
N LYS A 324 1.82 9.69 19.57
CA LYS A 324 1.90 8.22 19.60
C LYS A 324 2.61 7.64 18.38
N LEU A 325 2.48 8.25 17.20
CA LEU A 325 3.19 7.86 15.98
C LEU A 325 4.67 8.25 16.03
N ILE A 326 4.97 9.48 16.41
CA ILE A 326 6.34 10.01 16.45
C ILE A 326 7.10 9.50 17.70
N GLY A 327 6.37 9.08 18.74
CA GLY A 327 6.94 8.56 19.99
C GLY A 327 7.48 9.65 20.92
N MET A 328 6.95 10.88 20.84
CA MET A 328 7.32 11.96 21.76
C MET A 328 6.64 11.71 23.12
N ARG A 329 7.40 11.25 24.11
CA ARG A 329 6.99 11.23 25.53
C ARG A 329 7.06 12.65 26.09
N GLU A 330 6.11 13.00 26.96
CA GLU A 330 6.20 14.19 27.79
C GLU A 330 7.47 14.12 28.63
N ARG A 331 8.32 15.16 28.55
CA ARG A 331 9.06 15.58 29.74
C ARG A 331 8.00 16.18 30.64
N ALA A 332 7.61 15.42 31.66
CA ALA A 332 6.91 15.96 32.82
C ALA A 332 7.83 16.97 33.52
#